data_AF-A0A7C5S0Y3-F1
#
_entry.id   AF-A0A7C5S0Y3-F1
#
_cell.length_a   1.000
_cell.length_b   1.000
_cell.length_c   1.000
_cell.angle_alpha   90.00
_cell.angle_beta   90.00
_cell.angle_gamma   90.00
#
_symmetry.space_group_name_H-M   'P 1'
#
loop_
_entity.id
_entity.type
_entity.pdbx_description
1 polymer ?
#
loop_
_entity_poly.entity_id
_entity_poly.type
_entity_poly.pdbx_seq_one_letter_code
_entity_poly.pdbx_strand_id
1 'polypeptide(L)'
;SSGLSAMSDGITLDVKSAYYKVKNSYTSLESNKKSIELAEEVYRIAVKKYENAQITATEVLDAENMLTTAKINYTNAIYSYYLSLENLKRAINENKEDL
;
A
#
# COMPACT_ATOMS: atom_id res chain seq x y z
N SER A 1 -15.56 -19.71 34.33
CA SER A 1 -14.88 -20.07 33.06
C SER A 1 -15.30 -19.18 31.89
N SER A 2 -16.52 -18.60 31.87
CA SER A 2 -17.00 -17.75 30.76
C SER A 2 -16.19 -16.48 30.50
N GLY A 3 -15.77 -15.76 31.55
CA GLY A 3 -14.96 -14.54 31.41
C GLY A 3 -13.56 -14.76 30.81
N LEU A 4 -12.89 -15.86 31.20
CA LEU A 4 -11.56 -16.20 30.70
C LEU A 4 -11.60 -16.59 29.20
N SER A 5 -12.65 -17.28 28.77
CA SER A 5 -12.88 -17.61 27.36
C SER A 5 -13.09 -16.35 26.52
N ALA A 6 -13.93 -15.43 26.98
CA ALA A 6 -14.20 -14.18 26.26
C ALA A 6 -12.93 -13.31 26.10
N MET A 7 -12.06 -13.30 27.11
CA MET A 7 -10.77 -12.61 27.05
C MET A 7 -9.83 -13.23 26.00
N SER A 8 -9.70 -14.57 26.01
CA SER A 8 -8.91 -15.31 25.02
C SER A 8 -9.41 -15.14 23.58
N ASP A 9 -10.73 -15.08 23.39
CA ASP A 9 -11.34 -14.87 22.08
C ASP A 9 -11.08 -13.44 21.55
N GLY A 10 -11.12 -12.44 22.44
CA GLY A 10 -10.77 -11.05 22.12
C GLY A 10 -9.32 -10.89 21.69
N ILE A 11 -8.39 -11.46 22.48
CA ILE A 11 -6.95 -11.52 22.17
C ILE A 11 -6.71 -12.09 20.77
N THR A 12 -7.38 -13.21 20.46
CA THR A 12 -7.25 -13.89 19.17
C THR A 12 -7.80 -13.04 18.02
N LEU A 13 -8.91 -12.34 18.24
CA LEU A 13 -9.55 -11.49 17.24
C LEU A 13 -8.69 -10.28 16.88
N ASP A 14 -8.07 -9.63 17.87
CA ASP A 14 -7.24 -8.43 17.66
C ASP A 14 -5.98 -8.72 16.86
N VAL A 15 -5.25 -9.78 17.22
CA VAL A 15 -4.07 -10.24 16.46
C VAL A 15 -4.47 -10.61 15.02
N LYS A 16 -5.58 -11.32 14.85
CA LYS A 16 -6.08 -11.73 13.53
C LYS A 16 -6.48 -10.52 12.67
N SER A 17 -7.13 -9.52 13.27
CA SER A 17 -7.48 -8.26 12.61
C SER A 17 -6.23 -7.51 12.15
N ALA A 18 -5.23 -7.36 13.02
CA ALA A 18 -3.97 -6.71 12.69
C ALA A 18 -3.22 -7.46 11.56
N TYR A 19 -3.22 -8.79 11.57
CA TYR A 19 -2.63 -9.61 10.52
C TYR A 19 -3.29 -9.38 9.15
N TYR A 20 -4.62 -9.34 9.10
CA TYR A 20 -5.31 -9.05 7.83
C TYR A 20 -5.05 -7.63 7.34
N LYS A 21 -4.89 -6.64 8.24
CA LYS A 21 -4.47 -5.28 7.85
C LYS A 21 -3.09 -5.28 7.19
N VAL A 22 -2.13 -6.04 7.73
CA VAL A 22 -0.81 -6.22 7.10
C VAL A 22 -0.95 -6.81 5.71
N LYS A 23 -1.69 -7.92 5.58
CA LYS A 23 -1.90 -8.60 4.28
C LYS A 23 -2.53 -7.67 3.24
N ASN A 24 -3.53 -6.89 3.63
CA ASN A 24 -4.20 -5.95 2.74
C ASN A 24 -3.27 -4.82 2.33
N SER A 25 -2.56 -4.20 3.28
CA SER A 25 -1.59 -3.12 2.97
C SER A 25 -0.45 -3.59 2.07
N TYR A 26 0.03 -4.83 2.24
CA TYR A 26 1.01 -5.45 1.34
C TYR A 26 0.45 -5.63 -0.08
N THR A 27 -0.79 -6.11 -0.20
CA THR A 27 -1.45 -6.25 -1.50
C THR A 27 -1.60 -4.89 -2.19
N SER A 28 -1.98 -3.85 -1.44
CA SER A 28 -2.04 -2.48 -1.95
C SER A 28 -0.68 -1.95 -2.38
N LEU A 29 0.39 -2.25 -1.64
CA LEU A 29 1.76 -1.90 -2.00
C LEU A 29 2.15 -2.50 -3.36
N GLU A 30 1.93 -3.80 -3.55
CA GLU A 30 2.24 -4.50 -4.80
C GLU A 30 1.42 -3.97 -5.99
N SER A 31 0.14 -3.64 -5.77
CA SER A 31 -0.68 -3.00 -6.80
C SER A 31 -0.13 -1.62 -7.20
N ASN A 32 0.27 -0.80 -6.24
CA ASN A 32 0.86 0.52 -6.53
C ASN A 32 2.20 0.42 -7.25
N LYS A 33 3.00 -0.62 -6.96
CA LYS A 33 4.23 -0.90 -7.70
C LYS A 33 3.94 -1.12 -9.19
N LYS A 34 2.94 -1.94 -9.51
CA LYS A 34 2.48 -2.16 -10.89
C LYS A 34 1.92 -0.88 -11.53
N SER A 35 1.27 -0.02 -10.75
CA SER A 35 0.81 1.29 -11.24
C SER A 35 1.96 2.20 -11.64
N ILE A 36 3.11 2.15 -10.95
CA ILE A 36 4.33 2.85 -11.40
C ILE A 36 4.78 2.29 -12.74
N GLU A 37 4.95 0.98 -12.87
CA GLU A 37 5.43 0.33 -14.11
C GLU A 37 4.55 0.74 -15.32
N LEU A 38 3.23 0.75 -15.13
CA LEU A 38 2.29 1.20 -16.16
C LEU A 38 2.46 2.70 -16.48
N ALA A 39 2.55 3.55 -15.47
CA ALA A 39 2.69 4.99 -15.68
C ALA A 39 4.03 5.36 -16.33
N GLU A 40 5.10 4.62 -16.05
CA GLU A 40 6.40 4.75 -16.72
C GLU A 40 6.29 4.44 -18.21
N GLU A 41 5.59 3.35 -18.57
CA GLU A 41 5.36 2.99 -19.97
C GLU A 41 4.49 4.03 -20.70
N VAL A 42 3.45 4.54 -20.04
CA VAL A 42 2.61 5.62 -20.57
C VAL A 42 3.44 6.88 -20.85
N TYR A 43 4.26 7.31 -19.89
CA TYR A 43 5.15 8.46 -20.05
C TYR A 43 6.17 8.23 -21.19
N ARG A 44 6.78 7.04 -21.26
CA ARG A 44 7.72 6.68 -22.33
C ARG A 44 7.07 6.73 -23.71
N ILE A 45 5.83 6.27 -23.84
CA ILE A 45 5.07 6.34 -25.09
C ILE A 45 4.72 7.79 -25.44
N ALA A 46 4.31 8.60 -24.45
CA ALA A 46 3.97 10.00 -24.65
C ALA A 46 5.17 10.78 -25.20
N VAL A 47 6.36 10.63 -24.60
CA VAL A 47 7.60 11.26 -25.08
C VAL A 47 7.87 10.90 -26.55
N LYS A 48 7.79 9.61 -26.90
CA LYS A 48 8.00 9.17 -28.30
C LYS A 48 6.98 9.75 -29.28
N LYS A 49 5.71 9.85 -28.88
CA LYS A 49 4.67 10.45 -29.71
C LYS A 49 4.89 11.96 -29.88
N TYR A 50 5.38 12.63 -28.85
CA TYR A 50 5.70 14.05 -28.90
C TYR A 50 6.89 14.32 -29.83
N GLU A 51 7.93 13.50 -29.78
CA GLU A 51 9.08 13.56 -30.71
C GLU A 51 8.64 13.40 -32.17
N ASN A 52 7.61 12.59 -32.42
CA ASN A 52 6.99 12.40 -33.72
C ASN A 52 5.91 13.45 -34.06
N ALA A 53 5.79 14.52 -33.27
CA ALA A 53 4.78 15.59 -33.39
C ALA A 53 3.32 15.09 -33.43
N GLN A 54 3.03 13.94 -32.81
CA GLN A 54 1.70 13.33 -32.77
C GLN A 54 0.85 13.78 -31.58
N ILE A 55 1.49 14.31 -30.54
CA ILE A 55 0.85 14.89 -29.35
C ILE A 55 1.55 16.21 -28.99
N THR A 56 0.95 16.95 -28.06
CA THR A 56 1.44 18.23 -27.54
C THR A 56 2.34 18.04 -26.32
N ALA A 57 3.07 19.10 -25.95
CA ALA A 57 3.87 19.11 -24.73
C ALA A 57 3.00 18.99 -23.46
N THR A 58 1.77 19.52 -23.48
CA THR A 58 0.82 19.39 -22.38
C THR A 58 0.45 17.93 -22.12
N GLU A 59 0.21 17.14 -23.18
CA GLU A 59 -0.08 15.71 -23.03
C GLU A 59 1.11 14.90 -22.46
N VAL A 60 2.35 15.34 -22.72
CA VAL A 60 3.55 14.78 -22.06
C VAL A 60 3.58 15.13 -20.57
N LEU A 61 3.29 16.39 -20.22
CA LEU A 61 3.22 16.83 -18.83
C LEU A 61 2.12 16.11 -18.05
N ASP A 62 0.99 15.82 -18.68
CA ASP A 62 -0.08 15.03 -18.08
C ASP A 62 0.38 13.59 -17.77
N ALA A 63 1.09 12.95 -18.71
CA ALA A 63 1.67 11.63 -18.49
C ALA A 63 2.75 11.63 -17.38
N GLU A 64 3.56 12.69 -17.30
CA GLU A 64 4.54 12.88 -16.22
C GLU A 64 3.86 13.07 -14.85
N ASN A 65 2.77 13.83 -14.80
CA ASN A 65 1.96 14.02 -13.60
C ASN A 65 1.33 12.70 -13.13
N MET A 66 0.86 11.86 -14.06
CA MET A 66 0.36 10.52 -13.75
C MET A 66 1.46 9.64 -13.12
N LEU A 67 2.67 9.66 -13.70
CA LEU A 67 3.83 8.94 -13.15
C LEU A 67 4.20 9.44 -11.76
N THR A 68 4.25 10.75 -11.57
CA THR A 68 4.54 11.36 -10.27
C THR A 68 3.51 10.96 -9.22
N THR A 69 2.23 10.99 -9.58
CA THR A 69 1.13 10.56 -8.70
C THR A 69 1.23 9.08 -8.33
N ALA A 70 1.56 8.20 -9.29
CA ALA A 70 1.77 6.78 -9.02
C ALA A 70 2.92 6.55 -8.02
N LYS A 71 4.02 7.30 -8.15
CA LYS A 71 5.15 7.24 -7.22
C LYS A 71 4.79 7.71 -5.81
N ILE A 72 3.99 8.77 -5.70
CA ILE A 72 3.47 9.25 -4.41
C ILE A 72 2.58 8.18 -3.75
N ASN A 73 1.66 7.58 -4.50
CA ASN A 73 0.76 6.56 -3.98
C ASN A 73 1.51 5.31 -3.51
N TYR A 74 2.53 4.88 -4.26
CA TYR A 74 3.41 3.78 -3.84
C TYR A 74 4.17 4.11 -2.54
N THR A 75 4.70 5.32 -2.41
CA THR A 75 5.37 5.78 -1.19
C THR A 75 4.43 5.75 0.01
N ASN A 76 3.19 6.22 -0.15
CA ASN A 76 2.16 6.14 0.88
C ASN A 76 1.79 4.69 1.24
N ALA A 77 1.77 3.79 0.26
CA ALA A 77 1.52 2.37 0.49
C ALA A 77 2.66 1.69 1.27
N ILE A 78 3.92 2.07 1.02
CA ILE A 78 5.07 1.61 1.81
C ILE A 78 4.88 2.00 3.27
N TYR A 79 4.58 3.28 3.53
CA TYR A 79 4.36 3.78 4.89
C TYR A 79 3.21 3.03 5.58
N SER A 80 2.10 2.84 4.88
CA SER A 80 0.93 2.12 5.40
C SER A 80 1.23 0.65 5.74
N TYR A 81 2.07 -0.01 4.94
CA TYR A 81 2.52 -1.38 5.20
C TYR A 81 3.43 -1.47 6.44
N TYR A 82 4.39 -0.55 6.60
CA TYR A 82 5.21 -0.53 7.81
C TYR A 82 4.39 -0.20 9.06
N LEU A 83 3.46 0.75 8.97
CA LEU A 83 2.57 1.08 10.08
C LEU A 83 1.70 -0.13 10.49
N SER A 84 1.19 -0.90 9.53
CA SER A 84 0.41 -2.09 9.82
C SER A 84 1.25 -3.21 10.46
N LEU A 85 2.52 -3.35 10.06
CA LEU A 85 3.46 -4.27 10.71
C LEU A 85 3.73 -3.88 12.17
N GLU A 86 3.97 -2.59 12.45
CA GLU A 86 4.17 -2.13 13.83
C GLU A 86 2.90 -2.34 14.67
N ASN A 87 1.71 -2.13 14.10
CA ASN A 87 0.45 -2.40 14.80
C ASN A 87 0.27 -3.90 15.11
N LEU A 88 0.66 -4.79 14.20
CA LEU A 88 0.63 -6.24 14.45
C LEU A 88 1.61 -6.64 15.56
N LYS A 89 2.83 -6.09 15.56
CA LYS A 89 3.81 -6.32 16.63
C LYS A 89 3.28 -5.89 17.99
N ARG A 90 2.68 -4.69 18.08
CA ARG A 90 2.06 -4.20 19.32
C ARG A 90 0.93 -5.11 19.78
N ALA A 91 0.01 -5.48 18.88
CA ALA A 91 -1.07 -6.40 19.22
C ALA A 91 -0.51 -7.72 19.77
N ILE A 92 0.51 -8.32 19.15
CA ILE A 92 1.12 -9.55 19.66
C ILE A 92 1.77 -9.35 21.04
N ASN A 93 2.41 -8.22 21.30
CA ASN A 93 3.08 -7.93 22.57
C ASN A 93 2.11 -7.65 23.71
N GLU A 94 1.11 -6.78 23.49
CA GLU A 94 0.06 -6.46 24.47
C GLU A 94 -0.65 -7.75 24.92
N ASN A 95 -0.98 -8.63 23.97
CA ASN A 95 -1.62 -9.91 24.25
C ASN A 95 -0.69 -10.94 24.95
N LYS A 96 0.62 -10.72 25.02
CA LYS A 96 1.56 -11.57 25.77
C LYS A 96 1.69 -11.16 27.23
N GLU A 97 1.43 -9.90 27.57
CA GLU A 97 1.52 -9.39 28.95
C GLU A 97 0.23 -9.68 29.75
N ASP A 98 -0.87 -9.99 29.06
CA ASP A 98 -2.18 -10.34 29.64
C ASP A 98 -2.37 -11.84 29.97
N LEU A 99 -1.35 -12.67 29.73
CA LEU A 99 -1.32 -14.12 29.98
C LEU A 99 -0.45 -14.48 31.21
#